data_AF-A0A9E3S0X3-F1
#
_entry.id   AF-A0A9E3S0X3-F1
#
_cell.length_a   1.000
_cell.length_b   1.000
_cell.length_c   1.000
_cell.angle_alpha   90.00
_cell.angle_beta   90.00
_cell.angle_gamma   90.00
#
_symmetry.space_group_name_H-M   'P 1'
#
loop_
_entity.id
_entity.type
_entity.pdbx_description
1 polymer ?
#
loop_
_entity_poly.entity_id
_entity_poly.type
_entity_poly.pdbx_seq_one_letter_code
_entity_poly.pdbx_strand_id
1 'polypeptide(L)' 'MSYVIRTCLWFRDGRGQEAAEFYCSLIPGSRIDKVFHGDAGHGAFSVIDFSLGGVPYQILDAGPMFT' A
#
# COMPACT_ATOMS: atom_id res chain seq x y z
N MET A 1 -18.56 3.89 -5.56
CA MET A 1 -18.38 4.94 -4.52
C MET A 1 -17.00 5.54 -4.73
N SER A 2 -16.86 6.84 -4.94
CA SER A 2 -15.55 7.51 -4.93
C SER A 2 -15.26 7.95 -3.49
N TYR A 3 -14.16 7.45 -2.92
CA TYR A 3 -13.73 7.84 -1.59
C TYR A 3 -12.74 9.00 -1.67
N VAL A 4 -12.93 10.01 -0.84
CA VAL A 4 -12.07 11.21 -0.79
C VAL A 4 -10.92 11.07 0.23
N ILE A 5 -10.96 10.03 1.07
CA ILE A 5 -9.98 9.77 2.14
C ILE A 5 -9.60 8.29 2.09
N ARG A 6 -8.36 7.98 2.46
CA ARG A 6 -7.82 6.64 2.57
C ARG A 6 -6.82 6.53 3.72
N THR A 7 -6.79 5.39 4.38
CA THR A 7 -5.79 5.09 5.41
C THR A 7 -4.43 4.86 4.75
N CYS A 8 -3.37 5.47 5.30
CA CYS A 8 -2.01 5.31 4.81
C CYS A 8 -1.14 4.57 5.82
N LEU A 9 -0.56 3.45 5.39
CA LEU A 9 0.32 2.62 6.19
C LEU A 9 1.76 2.80 5.71
N TRP A 10 2.68 3.02 6.64
CA TRP A 10 4.11 3.12 6.32
C TRP A 10 4.77 1.74 6.41
N PHE A 11 5.56 1.39 5.40
CA PHE A 11 6.37 0.17 5.37
C PHE A 11 7.84 0.53 5.17
N ARG A 12 8.71 -0.30 5.74
CA ARG A 12 10.14 0.00 5.85
C ARG A 12 11.07 -0.96 5.10
N ASP A 13 10.58 -2.12 4.74
CA ASP A 13 11.37 -3.30 4.38
C ASP A 13 11.15 -3.77 2.93
N GLY A 14 10.46 -2.99 2.09
CA GLY A 14 10.17 -3.37 0.72
C GLY A 14 9.07 -4.43 0.59
N ARG A 15 8.36 -4.75 1.70
CA ARG A 15 7.32 -5.79 1.74
C ARG A 15 5.91 -5.22 1.64
N GLY A 16 5.75 -3.95 1.28
CA GLY A 16 4.46 -3.30 1.17
C GLY A 16 3.49 -4.01 0.22
N GLN A 17 3.96 -4.46 -0.96
CA GLN A 17 3.10 -5.20 -1.89
C GLN A 17 2.71 -6.57 -1.33
N GLU A 18 3.66 -7.32 -0.76
CA GLU A 18 3.38 -8.63 -0.13
C GLU A 18 2.33 -8.50 0.97
N ALA A 19 2.43 -7.45 1.79
CA ALA A 19 1.45 -7.18 2.84
C ALA A 19 0.06 -6.86 2.27
N ALA A 20 -0.03 -6.05 1.22
CA ALA A 20 -1.30 -5.78 0.55
C ALA A 20 -1.94 -7.06 -0.01
N GLU A 21 -1.15 -7.92 -0.67
CA GLU A 21 -1.59 -9.22 -1.18
C GLU A 21 -2.11 -10.12 -0.06
N PHE A 22 -1.37 -10.20 1.05
CA PHE A 22 -1.78 -10.94 2.23
C PHE A 22 -3.09 -10.41 2.82
N TYR A 23 -3.23 -9.10 3.03
CA TYR A 23 -4.47 -8.52 3.57
C TYR A 23 -5.66 -8.75 2.65
N CYS A 24 -5.47 -8.62 1.34
CA CYS A 24 -6.52 -8.88 0.37
C CYS A 24 -6.95 -10.34 0.34
N SER A 25 -6.03 -11.28 0.60
CA SER A 25 -6.35 -12.71 0.69
C SER A 25 -7.21 -13.06 1.92
N LEU A 26 -7.12 -12.27 3.00
CA LEU A 26 -7.80 -12.53 4.26
C LEU A 26 -9.22 -11.96 4.32
N ILE A 27 -9.43 -10.79 3.70
CA ILE A 27 -10.67 -10.02 3.85
C ILE A 27 -11.50 -10.15 2.56
N PRO A 28 -12.72 -10.69 2.60
CA PRO A 28 -13.60 -10.77 1.43
C PRO A 28 -13.89 -9.38 0.82
N GLY A 29 -14.02 -9.33 -0.51
CA GLY A 29 -14.29 -8.06 -1.23
C GLY A 29 -13.10 -7.11 -1.30
N SER A 30 -11.90 -7.61 -1.02
CA SER A 30 -10.64 -6.87 -1.10
C SER A 30 -9.93 -7.10 -2.42
N ARG A 31 -9.11 -6.13 -2.83
CA ARG A 31 -8.28 -6.23 -4.04
C ARG A 31 -7.18 -5.16 -4.02
N ILE A 32 -6.11 -5.44 -4.74
CA ILE A 32 -5.12 -4.42 -5.11
C ILE A 32 -5.68 -3.64 -6.29
N ASP A 33 -5.65 -2.31 -6.19
CA ASP A 33 -6.16 -1.40 -7.22
C ASP A 33 -5.01 -0.87 -8.10
N LYS A 34 -3.87 -0.54 -7.51
CA LYS A 34 -2.69 -0.03 -8.24
C LYS A 34 -1.41 -0.28 -7.47
N VAL A 35 -0.35 -0.64 -8.19
CA VAL A 35 1.02 -0.65 -7.66
C VAL A 35 1.84 0.34 -8.48
N PHE A 36 2.52 1.25 -7.79
CA PHE A 36 3.46 2.19 -8.38
C PHE A 36 4.83 2.02 -7.75
N HIS A 37 5.87 2.05 -8.58
CA HIS A 37 7.26 2.04 -8.16
C HIS A 37 7.93 3.31 -8.65
N GLY A 38 8.76 3.91 -7.81
CA GLY A 38 9.52 5.11 -8.14
C GLY A 38 10.89 5.11 -7.48
N ASP A 39 11.76 5.97 -7.97
CA ASP A 39 13.03 6.31 -7.35
C ASP A 39 13.13 7.83 -7.33
N ALA A 40 13.29 8.40 -6.13
CA ALA A 40 13.38 9.84 -5.94
C ALA A 40 14.83 10.38 -6.02
N GLY A 41 15.80 9.55 -6.44
CA GLY A 41 17.23 9.88 -6.46
C GLY A 41 17.91 9.74 -5.08
N HIS A 42 17.13 9.44 -4.05
CA HIS A 42 17.58 9.19 -2.68
C HIS A 42 17.11 7.84 -2.13
N GLY A 43 16.50 7.01 -2.99
CA GLY A 43 15.99 5.69 -2.63
C GLY A 43 14.78 5.28 -3.46
N ALA A 44 14.69 3.97 -3.71
CA ALA A 44 13.51 3.36 -4.29
C ALA A 44 12.35 3.36 -3.29
N PHE A 45 11.13 3.56 -3.80
CA PHE A 45 9.91 3.48 -3.02
C PHE A 45 8.79 2.83 -3.83
N SER A 46 7.77 2.33 -3.14
CA SER A 46 6.54 1.87 -3.77
C SER A 46 5.31 2.43 -3.08
N VAL A 47 4.27 2.65 -3.88
CA VAL A 47 2.94 3.09 -3.45
C VAL A 47 1.94 2.06 -3.92
N ILE A 48 1.25 1.42 -2.99
CA ILE A 48 0.30 0.34 -3.27
C ILE A 48 -1.09 0.79 -2.84
N ASP A 49 -1.95 1.11 -3.80
CA ASP A 49 -3.37 1.36 -3.60
C ASP A 49 -4.14 0.04 -3.60
N PHE A 50 -4.96 -0.17 -2.57
CA PHE A 50 -5.77 -1.37 -2.42
C PHE A 50 -7.03 -1.06 -1.63
N SER A 51 -7.99 -1.98 -1.65
CA SER A 51 -9.20 -1.89 -0.86
C SER A 51 -9.37 -3.14 -0.01
N LEU A 52 -9.81 -2.95 1.24
CA LEU A 52 -10.14 -4.01 2.19
C LEU A 52 -11.63 -3.98 2.48
N GLY A 53 -12.37 -5.01 2.09
CA GLY A 53 -13.83 -5.05 2.23
C GLY A 53 -14.52 -3.84 1.58
N GLY A 54 -13.96 -3.31 0.49
CA GLY A 54 -14.43 -2.10 -0.20
C GLY A 54 -13.96 -0.76 0.38
N VAL A 55 -13.25 -0.73 1.51
CA VAL A 55 -12.69 0.49 2.10
C VAL A 55 -11.29 0.75 1.52
N PRO A 56 -10.94 1.99 1.10
CA PRO A 56 -9.65 2.28 0.47
C PRO A 56 -8.50 2.43 1.47
N TYR A 57 -7.36 1.85 1.12
CA TYR A 57 -6.08 1.92 1.81
C TYR A 57 -4.97 2.23 0.80
N GLN A 58 -3.83 2.72 1.27
CA GLN A 58 -2.57 2.52 0.53
C GLN A 58 -1.42 2.29 1.49
N ILE A 59 -0.42 1.58 0.99
CA ILE A 59 0.89 1.45 1.61
C ILE A 59 1.85 2.40 0.90
N LEU A 60 2.60 3.17 1.69
CA LEU A 60 3.82 3.84 1.26
C LEU A 60 5.01 3.07 1.84
N ASP A 61 5.73 2.39 0.97
CA ASP A 61 6.96 1.67 1.33
C ASP A 61 8.15 2.50 0.84
N ALA A 62 8.79 3.20 1.77
CA ALA A 62 9.86 4.15 1.47
C ALA A 62 11.03 4.02 2.45
N GLY A 63 11.25 2.79 2.95
CA GLY A 63 12.41 2.46 3.76
C GLY A 63 12.30 2.88 5.23
N PRO A 64 13.42 2.80 5.99
CA PRO A 64 13.44 2.89 7.45
C PRO A 64 13.37 4.32 8.00
N MET A 65 12.76 5.26 7.27
CA MET A 65 12.74 6.68 7.64
C MET A 65 11.94 6.97 8.92
N PHE A 66 11.00 6.08 9.29
CA PHE A 66 10.19 6.20 10.50
C PHE A 66 10.09 4.83 11.21
N THR A 67 10.28 4.85 12.53
CA THR A 67 10.19 3.69 13.45
C THR A 67 9.45 4.07 14.71
#